data_AF-A0A7C7KKM7-F1
#
_entry.id   AF-A0A7C7KKM7-F1
#
_cell.length_a   1.000
_cell.length_b   1.000
_cell.length_c   1.000
_cell.angle_alpha   90.00
_cell.angle_beta   90.00
_cell.angle_gamma   90.00
#
_symmetry.space_group_name_H-M   'P 1'
#
loop_
_entity.id
_entity.type
_entity.pdbx_description
1 polymer ?
#
loop_
_entity_poly.entity_id
_entity_poly.type
_entity_poly.pdbx_seq_one_letter_code
_entity_poly.pdbx_strand_id
1 'polypeptide(L)'
;MLAFDAEVLAALFAQINRALWPWQIVFLAAALAAFGLAASGHRQAGRAIGAILAAGWLTCGLIFHLHYFAQLSFTAPAFGALFLAQAALLAWSLGLRGGAAFGLGRGA
;
A
#
# COMPACT_ATOMS: atom_id res chain seq x y z
N MET A 1 19.20 -13.40 13.82
CA MET A 1 17.99 -13.83 14.55
C MET A 1 16.92 -12.78 14.33
N LEU A 2 15.69 -13.17 14.01
CA LEU A 2 14.56 -12.24 14.00
C LEU A 2 14.28 -11.80 15.44
N ALA A 3 13.74 -10.60 15.63
CA ALA A 3 13.43 -10.06 16.96
C ALA A 3 12.18 -10.70 17.60
N PHE A 4 11.54 -11.67 16.92
CA PHE A 4 10.28 -12.29 17.32
C PHE A 4 10.09 -13.67 16.64
N ASP A 5 9.28 -14.53 17.26
CA ASP A 5 8.94 -15.87 16.77
C ASP A 5 7.77 -15.88 15.77
N ALA A 6 7.61 -16.98 15.03
CA ALA A 6 6.60 -17.14 13.98
C ALA A 6 5.16 -17.07 14.53
N GLU A 7 4.92 -17.65 15.70
CA GLU A 7 3.64 -17.65 16.39
C GLU A 7 3.20 -16.23 16.76
N VAL A 8 4.16 -15.39 17.17
CA VAL A 8 3.93 -13.99 17.51
C VAL A 8 3.54 -13.19 16.26
N LEU A 9 4.23 -13.42 15.14
CA LEU A 9 3.89 -12.79 13.87
C LEU A 9 2.50 -13.22 13.37
N ALA A 10 2.16 -14.50 13.47
CA ALA A 10 0.85 -15.00 13.09
C ALA A 10 -0.28 -14.39 13.94
N ALA A 11 -0.06 -14.26 15.25
CA ALA A 11 -0.99 -13.60 16.17
C ALA A 11 -1.20 -12.12 15.82
N LEU A 12 -0.13 -11.40 15.46
CA LEU A 12 -0.20 -10.01 15.00
C LEU A 12 -1.11 -9.88 13.77
N PHE A 13 -0.91 -10.73 12.76
CA PHE A 13 -1.76 -10.70 11.56
C PHE A 13 -3.21 -11.08 11.86
N ALA A 14 -3.47 -12.05 12.76
CA ALA A 14 -4.82 -12.39 13.18
C ALA A 14 -5.53 -11.23 13.92
N GLN A 15 -4.79 -10.47 14.73
CA GLN A 15 -5.30 -9.27 15.38
C GLN A 15 -5.62 -8.18 14.34
N ILE A 16 -4.68 -7.89 13.44
CA ILE A 16 -4.84 -6.91 12.37
C ILE A 16 -6.04 -7.25 11.49
N ASN A 17 -6.20 -8.51 11.09
CA ASN A 17 -7.31 -8.94 10.25
C ASN A 17 -8.67 -8.77 10.93
N ARG A 18 -8.77 -9.07 12.23
CA ARG A 18 -9.99 -8.82 12.99
C ARG A 18 -10.29 -7.33 13.15
N ALA A 19 -9.27 -6.52 13.43
CA ALA A 19 -9.42 -5.08 13.64
C ALA A 19 -9.75 -4.31 12.36
N LEU A 20 -9.21 -4.75 11.22
CA LEU A 20 -9.46 -4.11 9.92
C LEU A 20 -10.72 -4.61 9.24
N TRP A 21 -11.40 -5.65 9.75
CA TRP A 21 -12.70 -6.03 9.19
C TRP A 21 -13.70 -4.88 9.31
N PRO A 22 -14.41 -4.47 8.22
CA PRO A 22 -14.47 -5.05 6.86
C PRO A 22 -13.62 -4.33 5.79
N TRP A 23 -12.72 -3.43 6.18
CA TRP A 23 -11.89 -2.62 5.29
C TRP A 23 -11.06 -3.44 4.30
N GLN A 24 -10.78 -4.72 4.54
CA GLN A 24 -10.14 -5.58 3.55
C GLN A 24 -10.92 -5.64 2.23
N ILE A 25 -12.25 -5.61 2.29
CA ILE A 25 -13.10 -5.57 1.09
C ILE A 25 -12.84 -4.27 0.33
N VAL A 26 -12.70 -3.15 1.02
CA VAL A 26 -12.39 -1.84 0.42
C VAL A 26 -11.00 -1.86 -0.23
N PHE A 27 -10.00 -2.43 0.45
CA PHE A 27 -8.65 -2.56 -0.11
C PHE A 27 -8.62 -3.46 -1.36
N LEU A 28 -9.33 -4.59 -1.34
CA LEU A 28 -9.47 -5.46 -2.49
C LEU A 28 -10.19 -4.76 -3.64
N ALA A 29 -11.29 -4.06 -3.36
CA ALA A 29 -12.00 -3.28 -4.37
C ALA A 29 -11.12 -2.18 -4.98
N ALA A 30 -10.33 -1.48 -4.16
CA ALA A 30 -9.39 -0.47 -4.63
C ALA A 30 -8.28 -1.08 -5.50
N ALA A 31 -7.76 -2.26 -5.15
CA ALA A 31 -6.79 -2.99 -5.96
C ALA A 31 -7.37 -3.38 -7.33
N LEU A 32 -8.58 -3.95 -7.35
CA LEU A 32 -9.28 -4.29 -8.60
C LEU A 32 -9.57 -3.05 -9.45
N ALA A 33 -9.96 -1.94 -8.84
CA ALA A 33 -10.15 -0.67 -9.52
C ALA A 33 -8.84 -0.16 -10.16
N ALA A 34 -7.72 -0.25 -9.45
CA ALA A 34 -6.41 0.11 -9.99
C ALA A 34 -6.02 -0.77 -11.20
N PHE A 35 -6.30 -2.07 -11.16
CA PHE A 35 -6.10 -2.97 -12.32
C PHE A 35 -6.98 -2.59 -13.50
N GLY A 36 -8.28 -2.33 -13.29
CA GLY A 36 -9.18 -1.89 -14.36
C GLY A 36 -8.76 -0.56 -14.98
N LEU A 37 -8.32 0.38 -14.15
CA LEU A 37 -7.75 1.65 -14.59
C LEU A 37 -6.48 1.46 -15.42
N ALA A 38 -5.59 0.56 -15.00
CA ALA A 38 -4.36 0.26 -15.74
C ALA A 38 -4.65 -0.42 -17.09
N ALA A 39 -5.67 -1.27 -17.16
CA ALA A 39 -6.12 -1.91 -18.39
C ALA A 39 -6.77 -0.92 -19.37
N SER A 40 -7.34 0.19 -18.89
CA SER A 40 -8.02 1.18 -19.73
C SER A 40 -7.09 1.98 -20.66
N GLY A 41 -5.79 2.04 -20.37
CA GLY A 41 -4.83 2.84 -21.15
C GLY A 41 -4.99 4.37 -21.01
N HIS A 42 -5.96 4.85 -20.20
CA HIS A 42 -6.30 6.26 -20.15
C HIS A 42 -5.24 7.10 -19.43
N ARG A 43 -4.86 8.25 -19.99
CA ARG A 43 -3.82 9.13 -19.42
C ARG A 43 -4.14 9.62 -18.00
N GLN A 44 -5.43 9.80 -17.67
CA GLN A 44 -5.85 10.21 -16.32
C GLN A 44 -5.89 9.04 -15.32
N ALA A 45 -5.85 7.78 -15.79
CA ALA A 45 -5.84 6.60 -14.93
C ALA A 45 -4.63 6.59 -14.00
N GLY A 46 -3.49 7.11 -14.46
CA GLY A 46 -2.27 7.20 -13.64
C GLY A 46 -2.46 8.00 -12.35
N ARG A 47 -3.25 9.08 -12.36
CA ARG A 47 -3.53 9.88 -11.16
C ARG A 47 -4.34 9.10 -10.13
N ALA A 48 -5.37 8.40 -10.58
CA ALA A 48 -6.22 7.59 -9.71
C ALA A 48 -5.47 6.38 -9.15
N ILE A 49 -4.68 5.68 -9.98
CA ILE A 49 -3.79 4.60 -9.55
C ILE A 49 -2.78 5.12 -8.52
N GLY A 50 -2.19 6.29 -8.77
CA GLY A 50 -1.28 6.95 -7.84
C GLY A 50 -1.90 7.23 -6.47
N ALA A 51 -3.14 7.73 -6.44
CA ALA A 51 -3.87 7.96 -5.20
C ALA A 51 -4.15 6.65 -4.45
N ILE A 52 -4.58 5.60 -5.14
CA ILE A 52 -4.84 4.28 -4.54
C ILE A 52 -3.56 3.71 -3.93
N LEU A 53 -2.45 3.72 -4.68
CA LEU A 53 -1.17 3.19 -4.20
C LEU A 53 -0.60 4.03 -3.04
N ALA A 54 -0.70 5.35 -3.11
CA ALA A 54 -0.27 6.23 -2.03
C ALA A 54 -1.06 5.95 -0.74
N ALA A 55 -2.38 5.78 -0.84
CA ALA A 55 -3.22 5.40 0.31
C ALA A 55 -2.85 4.02 0.86
N GLY A 56 -2.55 3.04 -0.01
CA GLY A 56 -2.09 1.71 0.38
C GLY A 56 -0.77 1.77 1.17
N TRP A 57 0.24 2.45 0.64
CA TRP A 57 1.51 2.60 1.35
C TRP A 57 1.41 3.43 2.62
N LEU A 58 0.56 4.46 2.63
CA LEU A 58 0.27 5.22 3.84
C LEU A 58 -0.32 4.31 4.93
N THR A 59 -1.24 3.42 4.56
CA THR A 59 -1.84 2.43 5.45
C THR A 59 -0.79 1.45 5.99
N CYS A 60 0.09 0.93 5.13
CA CYS A 60 1.20 0.08 5.55
C CYS A 60 2.18 0.80 6.49
N GLY A 61 2.49 2.07 6.24
CA GLY A 61 3.38 2.86 7.09
C GLY A 61 2.74 3.15 8.46
N LEU A 62 1.55 3.74 8.47
CA LEU A 62 0.88 4.18 9.71
C LEU A 62 0.32 3.00 10.52
N ILE A 63 -0.47 2.14 9.89
CA ILE A 63 -1.19 1.09 10.61
C ILE A 63 -0.27 -0.10 10.85
N PHE A 64 0.28 -0.70 9.79
CA PHE A 64 1.09 -1.91 9.97
C PHE A 64 2.41 -1.61 10.69
N HIS A 65 3.25 -0.70 10.18
CA HIS A 65 4.58 -0.49 10.77
C HIS A 65 4.52 0.30 12.09
N LEU A 66 3.94 1.49 12.10
CA LEU A 66 4.03 2.38 13.27
C LEU A 66 3.06 2.03 14.40
N HIS A 67 1.88 1.46 14.12
CA HIS A 67 0.92 1.11 15.17
C HIS A 67 1.08 -0.31 15.69
N TYR A 68 1.12 -1.32 14.80
CA TYR A 68 1.19 -2.73 15.20
C TYR A 68 2.63 -3.23 15.33
N PHE A 69 3.45 -3.09 14.29
CA PHE A 69 4.79 -3.71 14.24
C PHE A 69 5.82 -3.01 15.15
N ALA A 70 5.61 -1.73 15.49
CA ALA A 70 6.46 -0.99 16.43
C ALA A 70 6.46 -1.56 17.84
N GLN A 71 5.44 -2.33 18.21
CA GLN A 71 5.41 -3.06 19.48
C GLN A 71 6.34 -4.28 19.48
N LEU A 72 6.72 -4.76 18.29
CA LEU A 72 7.44 -6.02 18.10
C LEU A 72 8.88 -5.84 17.64
N SER A 73 9.19 -4.75 16.94
CA SER A 73 10.51 -4.52 16.37
C SER A 73 10.95 -3.07 16.47
N PHE A 74 12.17 -2.85 16.97
CA PHE A 74 12.77 -1.51 17.07
C PHE A 74 13.02 -0.88 15.69
N THR A 75 13.06 -1.66 14.61
CA THR A 75 13.27 -1.15 13.24
C THR A 75 11.97 -0.70 12.57
N ALA A 76 10.81 -0.98 13.18
CA ALA A 76 9.51 -0.60 12.63
C ALA A 76 9.37 0.90 12.30
N PRO A 77 9.89 1.85 13.11
CA PRO A 77 9.84 3.27 12.76
C PRO A 77 10.60 3.60 11.47
N ALA A 78 11.75 2.96 11.23
CA ALA A 78 12.52 3.15 10.01
C ALA A 78 11.75 2.65 8.78
N PHE A 79 11.15 1.45 8.87
CA PHE A 79 10.31 0.93 7.79
C PHE A 79 9.05 1.78 7.57
N GLY A 80 8.40 2.22 8.66
CA GLY A 80 7.27 3.14 8.59
C GLY A 80 7.62 4.40 7.81
N ALA A 81 8.73 5.06 8.16
CA ALA A 81 9.20 6.26 7.48
C ALA A 81 9.47 6.04 5.97
N LEU A 82 10.07 4.90 5.61
CA LEU A 82 10.32 4.55 4.20
C LEU A 82 9.00 4.38 3.41
N PHE A 83 8.01 3.71 4.00
CA PHE A 83 6.69 3.55 3.38
C PHE A 83 5.95 4.88 3.24
N LEU A 84 6.06 5.77 4.23
CA LEU A 84 5.51 7.13 4.15
C LEU A 84 6.18 7.94 3.04
N ALA A 85 7.51 7.84 2.92
CA ALA A 85 8.25 8.48 1.83
C ALA A 85 7.82 7.94 0.46
N GLN A 86 7.63 6.63 0.33
CA GLN A 86 7.12 6.01 -0.89
C GLN A 86 5.69 6.46 -1.22
N ALA A 87 4.81 6.58 -0.23
CA ALA A 87 3.46 7.11 -0.42
C ALA A 87 3.50 8.54 -0.98
N ALA A 88 4.35 9.40 -0.42
CA ALA A 88 4.55 10.76 -0.90
C ALA A 88 5.10 10.79 -2.33
N LEU A 89 6.09 9.95 -2.64
CA LEU A 89 6.68 9.85 -3.98
C LEU A 89 5.67 9.37 -5.02
N LEU A 90 4.78 8.41 -4.70
CA LEU A 90 3.73 7.97 -5.61
C LEU A 90 2.66 9.05 -5.82
N ALA A 91 2.21 9.71 -4.75
CA ALA A 91 1.28 10.83 -4.85
C ALA A 91 1.86 11.96 -5.73
N TRP A 92 3.13 12.28 -5.56
CA TRP A 92 3.83 13.28 -6.35
C TRP A 92 3.99 12.86 -7.82
N SER A 93 4.58 11.69 -8.07
CA SER A 93 4.95 11.25 -9.42
C SER A 93 3.74 10.94 -10.30
N LEU A 94 2.74 10.26 -9.75
CA LEU A 94 1.57 9.80 -10.49
C LEU A 94 0.40 10.79 -10.39
N GLY A 95 0.26 11.48 -9.26
CA GLY A 95 -0.81 12.45 -9.02
C GLY A 95 -0.52 13.85 -9.54
N LEU A 96 0.62 14.43 -9.13
CA LEU A 96 0.95 15.84 -9.39
C LEU A 96 1.72 16.05 -10.70
N ARG A 97 2.68 15.17 -11.01
CA ARG A 97 3.45 15.26 -12.27
C ARG A 97 2.70 14.72 -13.50
N GLY A 98 1.62 13.97 -13.30
CA GLY A 98 0.62 13.64 -14.34
C GLY A 98 1.20 13.14 -15.66
N GLY A 99 1.96 12.04 -15.65
CA GLY A 99 2.67 11.56 -16.86
C GLY A 99 2.66 10.06 -17.11
N ALA A 100 2.22 9.22 -16.17
CA ALA A 100 2.26 7.77 -16.36
C ALA A 100 0.99 7.29 -17.07
N ALA A 101 1.12 6.99 -18.37
CA ALA A 101 0.17 6.13 -19.06
C ALA A 101 0.48 4.68 -18.68
N PHE A 102 -0.41 4.05 -17.94
CA PHE A 102 -0.37 2.61 -17.71
C PHE A 102 -1.08 1.93 -18.87
N GLY A 103 -0.45 0.93 -19.47
CA GLY A 103 -1.05 0.08 -20.47
C GLY A 103 -0.53 -1.33 -20.28
N LEU A 104 -1.44 -2.31 -20.22
CA LEU A 104 -1.08 -3.71 -20.40
C LEU A 104 -0.63 -3.85 -21.85
N GLY A 105 0.68 -3.82 -22.09
CA GLY A 105 1.22 -3.84 -23.44
C GLY A 105 0.59 -4.95 -24.26
N ARG A 106 -0.05 -4.60 -25.39
CA ARG A 106 -0.08 -5.50 -26.53
C ARG A 106 1.32 -5.44 -27.14
N GLY A 107 2.23 -6.23 -26.57
CA GLY A 107 3.43 -6.61 -27.31
C GLY A 107 2.97 -7.48 -28.48
N ALA A 108 2.94 -6.89 -29.67
CA ALA A 108 2.92 -7.58 -30.95
C ALA A 108 4.11 -7.05 -31.75
#